data_AF-A0A2M8PLK2-F1
#
_entry.id   AF-A0A2M8PLK2-F1
#
_cell.length_a   1.000
_cell.length_b   1.000
_cell.length_c   1.000
_cell.angle_alpha   90.00
_cell.angle_beta   90.00
_cell.angle_gamma   90.00
#
_symmetry.space_group_name_H-M   'P 1'
#
loop_
_entity.id
_entity.type
_entity.pdbx_description
1 polymer ?
#
loop_
_entity_poly.entity_id
_entity_poly.type
_entity_poly.pdbx_seq_one_letter_code
_entity_poly.pdbx_strand_id
1 'polypeptide(L)' 'MQNQNGWKPLTGLIILDTIGVLFHGVGLLARFMNIAVVPTSLRFEHYDLALMVLGGMLILPIVNCHLN' A
#
# COMPACT_ATOMS: atom_id res chain seq x y z
N MET A 1 23.80 18.52 14.91
CA MET A 1 22.43 18.94 14.55
C MET A 1 21.57 17.68 14.43
N GLN A 2 20.84 17.34 15.49
CA GLN A 2 20.06 16.10 15.57
C GLN A 2 18.66 16.40 15.02
N ASN A 3 18.32 15.75 13.90
CA ASN A 3 17.07 15.92 13.18
C ASN A 3 15.89 15.64 14.12
N GLN A 4 15.05 16.66 14.38
CA GLN A 4 13.91 16.61 15.29
C GLN A 4 12.65 16.00 14.67
N ASN A 5 12.76 15.32 13.53
CA ASN A 5 11.64 14.59 12.92
C ASN A 5 11.44 13.26 13.67
N GLY A 6 10.94 13.35 14.89
CA GLY A 6 10.58 12.21 15.75
C GLY A 6 9.35 11.48 15.21
N TRP A 7 9.47 10.89 14.02
CA TRP A 7 8.53 9.87 13.58
C TRP A 7 8.72 8.68 14.50
N LYS A 8 7.79 8.51 15.45
CA LYS A 8 7.72 7.30 16.25
C LYS A 8 7.65 6.12 15.27
N PRO A 9 8.49 5.09 15.39
CA PRO A 9 8.57 4.00 14.42
C PRO A 9 7.21 3.33 14.21
N LEU A 10 6.38 3.26 15.25
CA LEU A 10 5.01 2.75 15.19
C LEU A 10 4.07 3.58 14.31
N THR A 11 4.17 4.90 14.32
CA THR A 11 3.30 5.77 13.50
C THR A 11 3.63 5.62 12.01
N GLY A 12 4.92 5.52 11.66
CA GLY A 12 5.33 5.27 10.28
C GLY A 12 4.85 3.92 9.75
N LEU A 13 4.89 2.88 10.60
CA LEU A 13 4.41 1.55 10.25
C LEU A 13 2.89 1.55 10.00
N ILE A 14 2.08 2.17 10.86
CA ILE A 14 0.61 2.26 10.66
C ILE A 14 0.26 3.01 9.38
N ILE A 15 0.99 4.09 9.07
CA ILE A 15 0.79 4.86 7.83
C ILE A 15 1.09 3.97 6.62
N LEU A 16 2.20 3.22 6.66
CA LEU A 16 2.60 2.31 5.58
C LEU A 16 1.55 1.21 5.35
N ASP A 17 1.03 0.64 6.44
CA ASP A 17 -0.04 -0.37 6.41
C ASP A 17 -1.33 0.18 5.77
N THR A 18 -1.74 1.37 6.20
CA THR A 18 -2.91 2.05 5.64
C THR A 18 -2.76 2.31 4.15
N ILE A 19 -1.56 2.75 3.73
CA ILE A 19 -1.24 2.97 2.32
C ILE A 19 -1.29 1.64 1.55
N GLY A 20 -0.78 0.55 2.14
CA GLY A 20 -0.82 -0.78 1.54
C GLY A 20 -2.24 -1.28 1.32
N VAL A 21 -3.11 -1.17 2.32
CA VAL A 21 -4.53 -1.53 2.22
C VAL A 21 -5.23 -0.73 1.11
N LEU A 22 -4.96 0.58 1.02
CA LEU A 22 -5.54 1.42 -0.03
C LEU A 22 -5.10 0.98 -1.43
N PHE A 23 -3.80 0.76 -1.65
CA PHE A 23 -3.31 0.29 -2.95
C PHE A 23 -3.86 -1.09 -3.30
N HIS A 24 -3.94 -2.00 -2.32
CA HIS A 24 -4.45 -3.34 -2.53
C HIS A 24 -5.94 -3.33 -2.88
N GLY A 25 -6.72 -2.57 -2.11
CA GLY A 25 -8.15 -2.39 -2.33
C GLY A 25 -8.46 -1.70 -3.67
N VAL A 26 -7.68 -0.70 -4.06
CA VAL A 26 -7.83 -0.03 -5.36
C VAL A 26 -7.50 -0.98 -6.51
N GLY A 27 -6.44 -1.79 -6.40
CA GLY A 27 -6.10 -2.81 -7.40
C GLY A 27 -7.20 -3.86 -7.55
N LEU A 28 -7.72 -4.36 -6.43
CA LEU A 28 -8.89 -5.26 -6.38
C LEU A 28 -10.10 -4.65 -7.06
N LEU A 29 -10.44 -3.41 -6.69
CA LEU A 29 -11.62 -2.74 -7.21
C LEU A 29 -11.49 -2.47 -8.71
N ALA A 30 -10.32 -2.04 -9.17
CA ALA A 30 -10.03 -1.86 -10.60
C ALA A 30 -10.19 -3.17 -11.37
N ARG A 31 -9.71 -4.29 -10.83
CA ARG A 31 -9.82 -5.62 -11.45
C ARG A 31 -11.26 -6.12 -11.51
N PHE A 32 -11.96 -6.11 -10.38
CA PHE A 32 -13.27 -6.75 -10.24
C PHE A 32 -14.43 -5.90 -10.77
N MET A 33 -14.34 -4.58 -10.65
CA MET A 33 -15.38 -3.66 -11.13
C MET A 33 -15.08 -3.14 -12.54
N ASN A 34 -13.93 -3.49 -13.12
CA ASN A 34 -13.45 -2.98 -14.42
C ASN A 34 -13.50 -1.45 -14.51
N ILE A 35 -13.14 -0.79 -13.39
CA ILE A 35 -13.13 0.67 -13.30
C ILE A 35 -11.72 1.22 -13.47
N ALA A 36 -11.60 2.30 -14.23
CA ALA A 36 -10.35 3.03 -14.39
C ALA A 36 -10.16 3.98 -13.21
N VAL A 37 -9.46 3.51 -12.16
CA VAL A 37 -9.15 4.33 -10.97
C VAL A 37 -7.91 5.21 -11.18
N VAL A 38 -7.10 4.90 -12.19
CA VAL A 38 -5.87 5.62 -12.53
C VAL A 38 -6.07 6.34 -13.88
N PRO A 39 -5.60 7.60 -14.03
CA PRO A 39 -5.66 8.31 -15.31
C PRO A 39 -4.96 7.55 -16.42
N THR A 40 -5.47 7.67 -17.65
CA THR A 40 -4.98 6.94 -18.83
C THR A 40 -3.50 7.14 -19.12
N SER A 41 -2.92 8.28 -18.75
CA SER A 41 -1.49 8.56 -18.88
C SER A 41 -0.60 7.72 -17.96
N LEU A 42 -1.13 7.18 -16.87
CA LEU A 42 -0.41 6.30 -15.92
C LEU A 42 -0.84 4.82 -16.03
N ARG A 43 -1.76 4.49 -16.95
CA ARG A 43 -2.21 3.12 -17.17
C ARG A 43 -1.20 2.38 -18.04
N PHE A 44 -0.53 1.41 -17.44
CA PHE A 44 0.28 0.42 -18.13
C PHE A 44 -0.42 -0.94 -18.10
N GLU A 45 0.11 -1.89 -18.87
CA GLU A 45 -0.41 -3.25 -18.91
C GLU A 45 -0.38 -3.86 -17.50
N HIS A 46 -1.54 -4.35 -17.02
CA HIS A 46 -1.68 -4.93 -15.68
C HIS A 46 -1.47 -3.98 -14.49
N TYR A 47 -1.76 -2.67 -14.64
CA TYR A 47 -1.65 -1.70 -13.53
C TYR A 47 -2.48 -2.08 -12.29
N ASP A 48 -3.62 -2.74 -12.49
CA ASP A 48 -4.49 -3.32 -11.47
C ASP A 48 -3.75 -4.37 -10.61
N LEU A 49 -3.00 -5.25 -11.25
CA LEU A 49 -2.17 -6.25 -10.56
C LEU A 49 -0.99 -5.59 -9.83
N ALA A 50 -0.36 -4.59 -10.44
CA ALA A 50 0.74 -3.86 -9.79
C ALA A 50 0.27 -3.16 -8.51
N LEU A 51 -0.89 -2.50 -8.52
CA LEU A 51 -1.49 -1.87 -7.34
C LEU A 51 -1.82 -2.90 -6.25
N MET A 52 -2.37 -4.05 -6.66
CA MET A 52 -2.67 -5.15 -5.75
C MET A 52 -1.40 -5.69 -5.07
N VAL A 53 -0.36 -5.99 -5.83
CA VAL A 53 0.90 -6.55 -5.31
C VAL A 53 1.65 -5.54 -4.44
N LEU A 54 1.80 -4.30 -4.91
CA LEU A 54 2.46 -3.24 -4.15
C LEU A 54 1.71 -2.93 -2.85
N GLY A 55 0.38 -2.89 -2.91
CA GLY A 55 -0.44 -2.75 -1.72
C GLY A 55 -0.25 -3.89 -0.73
N GLY A 56 -0.27 -5.14 -1.22
CA GLY A 56 -0.05 -6.32 -0.39
C GLY A 56 1.33 -6.39 0.27
N MET A 57 2.37 -5.87 -0.40
CA MET A 57 3.73 -5.77 0.14
C MET A 57 3.88 -4.70 1.23
N LEU A 58 3.05 -3.65 1.17
CA LEU A 58 3.08 -2.51 2.10
C LEU A 58 2.21 -2.73 3.34
N ILE A 59 1.20 -3.59 3.24
CA ILE A 59 0.47 -4.09 4.41
C ILE A 59 1.49 -4.78 5.31
N LEU A 60 1.63 -4.26 6.54
CA LEU A 60 2.62 -4.76 7.47
C LEU A 60 2.40 -6.27 7.67
N PRO A 61 3.47 -7.06 7.81
CA PRO A 61 3.35 -8.33 8.47
C PRO A 61 3.17 -8.04 9.97
N ILE A 62 2.00 -7.55 10.38
CA ILE A 62 1.58 -7.58 11.79
C ILE A 62 1.69 -9.02 12.33
N VAL A 63 1.69 -10.01 11.43
CA VAL A 63 1.90 -11.44 11.70
C VAL A 63 3.32 -11.80 12.18
N ASN A 64 4.35 -10.95 11.98
CA ASN A 64 5.74 -11.29 12.35
C ASN A 64 6.28 -10.55 13.60
N CYS A 65 5.49 -9.69 14.24
CA CYS A 65 5.90 -9.01 15.47
C CYS A 65 5.38 -9.68 16.76
N HIS A 66 4.76 -10.87 16.67
CA HIS A 66 4.27 -11.63 17.82
C HIS A 66 4.75 -13.10 17.80
N LEU A 67 6.00 -13.32 17.42
CA LEU A 67 6.69 -14.62 17.44
C LEU A 67 8.16 -14.42 17.86
N ASN A 68 8.38 -13.73 18.98
CA ASN A 68 9.46 -14.01 19.94
C ASN A 68 9.20 -13.26 21.25
#